data_AF-A0A842T7T4-F1
#
_entry.id   AF-A0A842T7T4-F1
#
_cell.length_a   1.000
_cell.length_b   1.000
_cell.length_c   1.000
_cell.angle_alpha   90.00
_cell.angle_beta   90.00
_cell.angle_gamma   90.00
#
_symmetry.space_group_name_H-M   'P 1'
#
loop_
_entity.id
_entity.type
_entity.pdbx_description
1 polymer ?
#
loop_
_entity_poly.entity_id
_entity_poly.type
_entity_poly.pdbx_seq_one_letter_code
_entity_poly.pdbx_strand_id
1 'polypeptide(L)' 'MEYRKDAHRVYSLTYHLIFVVKSRQPVFIEGIGIIEALKAKIIELSE' A
#
# COMPACT_ATOMS: atom_id res chain seq x y z
N MET A 1 20.37 -9.32 -0.95
CA MET A 1 19.57 -8.10 -0.70
C MET A 1 19.83 -7.15 -1.84
N GLU A 2 18.83 -6.88 -2.67
CA GLU A 2 18.95 -5.94 -3.81
C GLU A 2 18.63 -4.52 -3.32
N TYR A 3 19.56 -3.59 -3.55
CA TYR A 3 19.43 -2.19 -3.16
C TYR A 3 19.07 -1.35 -4.39
N ARG A 4 18.13 -0.40 -4.21
CA ARG A 4 17.83 0.61 -5.24
C ARG A 4 18.91 1.68 -5.25
N LYS A 5 19.24 2.18 -6.44
CA LYS A 5 20.26 3.22 -6.65
C LYS A 5 19.63 4.40 -7.40
N ASP A 6 19.78 5.59 -6.82
CA ASP A 6 19.53 6.89 -7.43
C ASP A 6 20.84 7.65 -7.58
N ALA A 7 20.85 8.77 -8.32
CA ALA A 7 22.04 9.55 -8.66
C ALA A 7 22.99 9.82 -7.47
N HIS A 8 22.45 10.01 -6.26
CA HIS A 8 23.22 10.28 -5.04
C HIS A 8 22.82 9.43 -3.84
N ARG A 9 22.07 8.33 -4.04
CA ARG A 9 21.50 7.56 -2.94
C ARG A 9 21.50 6.06 -3.25
N VAL A 10 21.79 5.25 -2.24
CA VAL A 10 21.63 3.80 -2.29
C VAL A 10 20.79 3.41 -1.08
N TYR A 11 19.65 2.76 -1.31
CA TYR A 11 18.71 2.48 -0.23
C TYR A 11 17.96 1.16 -0.42
N SER A 12 17.50 0.61 0.70
CA SER A 12 16.54 -0.49 0.77
C SER A 12 15.57 -0.13 1.89
N LEU A 13 14.35 0.21 1.52
CA LEU A 13 13.32 0.70 2.44
C LEU A 13 12.15 -0.27 2.42
N THR A 14 11.95 -0.94 3.55
CA THR A 14 10.88 -1.93 3.74
C THR A 14 9.99 -1.45 4.87
N TYR A 15 8.69 -1.32 4.61
CA TYR A 15 7.71 -0.85 5.58
C TYR A 15 6.55 -1.83 5.71
N HIS A 16 6.06 -2.01 6.94
CA HIS A 16 4.79 -2.68 7.21
C HIS A 16 3.73 -1.61 7.48
N LEU A 17 2.82 -1.42 6.54
CA LEU A 17 1.69 -0.50 6.70
C LEU A 17 0.43 -1.28 7.06
N ILE A 18 -0.11 -1.03 8.25
CA ILE A 18 -1.35 -1.64 8.73
C ILE A 18 -2.33 -0.52 9.05
N PHE A 19 -3.54 -0.59 8.52
CA PHE A 19 -4.60 0.35 8.79
C PHE A 19 -5.92 -0.38 9.02
N VAL A 20 -6.85 0.31 9.68
CA VAL A 20 -8.17 -0.22 10.01
C VAL A 20 -9.21 0.82 9.62
N VAL A 21 -10.35 0.35 9.13
CA VAL A 21 -11.46 1.24 8.77
C VAL A 21 -12.09 1.91 9.97
N LYS A 22 -12.66 3.09 9.72
CA LYS A 22 -13.44 3.83 10.72
C LYS A 22 -14.52 2.91 11.31
N SER A 23 -14.63 2.93 12.63
CA SER A 23 -15.57 2.10 13.41
C SER A 23 -15.35 0.58 13.29
N ARG A 24 -14.20 0.11 12.76
CA ARG A 24 -13.88 -1.32 12.58
C ARG A 24 -14.98 -2.12 11.88
N GLN A 25 -15.78 -1.45 11.06
CA GLN A 25 -16.86 -2.12 10.34
C GLN A 25 -16.25 -3.14 9.37
N PRO A 26 -16.85 -4.32 9.18
CA PRO A 26 -16.38 -5.29 8.21
C PRO A 26 -16.75 -4.82 6.79
N VAL A 27 -16.18 -3.71 6.33
CA VAL A 27 -16.35 -3.18 4.97
C VAL A 27 -15.33 -3.77 3.99
N PHE A 28 -14.38 -4.57 4.48
CA PHE A 28 -13.46 -5.38 3.68
C PHE A 28 -14.01 -6.80 3.49
N ILE A 29 -15.28 -6.92 3.10
CA ILE A 29 -15.87 -8.19 2.64
C ILE A 29 -15.75 -8.22 1.12
N GLU A 30 -15.39 -9.37 0.52
CA GLU A 30 -15.36 -9.54 -0.94
C GLU A 30 -16.70 -9.10 -1.56
N GLY A 31 -16.64 -8.22 -2.57
CA GLY A 31 -17.81 -7.65 -3.23
C GLY A 31 -18.14 -6.20 -2.87
N ILE A 32 -17.45 -5.59 -1.90
CA ILE A 32 -17.57 -4.17 -1.59
C ILE A 32 -16.48 -3.39 -2.35
N GLY A 33 -16.86 -2.64 -3.40
CA GLY A 33 -15.96 -1.93 -4.33
C GLY A 33 -14.96 -0.92 -3.72
N ILE A 34 -14.99 -0.72 -2.40
CA ILE A 34 -13.99 0.04 -1.64
C ILE A 34 -12.60 -0.60 -1.75
N ILE A 35 -12.54 -1.94 -1.82
CA ILE A 35 -11.26 -2.67 -1.95
C ILE A 35 -10.57 -2.33 -3.28
N GLU A 36 -11.32 -2.21 -4.36
CA GLU A 36 -10.78 -1.96 -5.71
C GLU A 36 -10.23 -0.53 -5.82
N ALA A 37 -10.97 0.46 -5.32
CA ALA A 37 -10.52 1.85 -5.29
C ALA A 37 -9.26 2.03 -4.44
N LEU A 38 -9.19 1.32 -3.30
CA LEU A 38 -8.01 1.34 -2.44
C LEU A 38 -6.81 0.65 -3.10
N LYS A 39 -7.01 -0.51 -3.73
CA LYS A 39 -5.97 -1.21 -4.50
C LYS A 39 -5.42 -0.34 -5.62
N ALA A 40 -6.27 0.34 -6.38
CA ALA A 40 -5.86 1.24 -7.45
C ALA A 40 -4.96 2.37 -6.91
N LYS A 41 -5.33 3.00 -5.79
CA LYS A 41 -4.51 4.03 -5.12
C LYS A 41 -3.18 3.51 -4.60
N ILE A 42 -3.13 2.27 -4.10
CA ILE A 42 -1.89 1.64 -3.65
C ILE A 42 -0.94 1.38 -4.83
N ILE A 43 -1.49 0.96 -5.99
CA ILE A 43 -0.71 0.76 -7.21
C ILE A 43 -0.12 2.09 -7.69
N GLU A 44 -0.94 3.15 -7.75
CA GLU A 44 -0.48 4.50 -8.12
C GLU A 44 0.65 5.01 -7.20
N LEU A 45 0.56 4.78 -5.89
CA LEU A 45 1.60 5.18 -4.93
C LEU A 45 2.87 4.31 -4.99
N SER A 46 2.82 3.17 -5.67
CA SER A 46 3.95 2.25 -5.81
C SER A 46 4.77 2.49 -7.08
N GLU A 47 4.24 3.24 -8.03
CA GLU A 47 4.93 3.71 -9.26
C GLU A 47 5.67 5.03 -8.99
#